data_AF-A0A963ASL0-F1
#
_entry.id   AF-A0A963ASL0-F1
#
_cell.length_a   1.000
_cell.length_b   1.000
_cell.length_c   1.000
_cell.angle_alpha   90.00
_cell.angle_beta   90.00
_cell.angle_gamma   90.00
#
_symmetry.space_group_name_H-M   'P 1'
#
loop_
_entity.id
_entity.type
_entity.pdbx_description
1 polymer ?
#
loop_
_entity_poly.entity_id
_entity_poly.type
_entity_poly.pdbx_seq_one_letter_code
_entity_poly.pdbx_strand_id
1 'polypeptide(L)'
;MRGQRFLSLGLAALLLMPVAGRAGSITTPEIVAKTTAAALSCMQWMPIGTCFWLRCSWTGCSVRTSLKVGHYNPDLVVSSYNELGGNPWVEIRATLGLAQKAAATGLLGSLLPVPIDSAGNRTEGTSDNRDHKNMIFRETDAIGHPLSSLYGIVAGVGMLCQTETTSFVPYFQSGLDALSWRQEVPEIFYPASFIPGLREIGTWPLQTWGGVYPRTGWTTQAEEPKAAAINAQRAGDIVTRTAQPHVYVPVTASSSSSQRVWSPGPLMEKDHRTGTWQMMVPRTETSCDVFGTNDLGTLTGWGGGRVDSEGDYVWNLWRPYKCCQRRGQWFLFDIDWISYPP
;
A
#
# COMPACT_ATOMS: atom_id res chain seq x y z
N MET A 1 9.54 -9.91 55.99
CA MET A 1 10.30 -9.89 54.71
C MET A 1 10.01 -11.15 53.91
N ARG A 2 9.05 -11.12 52.98
CA ARG A 2 8.84 -12.06 51.85
C ARG A 2 7.43 -11.80 51.30
N GLY A 3 7.30 -11.16 50.14
CA GLY A 3 5.98 -10.93 49.54
C GLY A 3 5.93 -10.09 48.27
N GLN A 4 6.98 -9.31 47.96
CA GLN A 4 6.92 -8.33 46.86
C GLN A 4 7.65 -8.71 45.56
N ARG A 5 8.28 -9.89 45.47
CA ARG A 5 9.07 -10.27 44.27
C ARG A 5 8.31 -11.08 43.20
N PHE A 6 7.10 -11.58 43.49
CA PHE A 6 6.36 -12.42 42.54
C PHE A 6 5.40 -11.64 41.64
N LEU A 7 4.99 -10.42 42.00
CA LEU A 7 4.11 -9.59 41.17
C LEU A 7 4.82 -8.96 39.96
N SER A 8 6.14 -8.75 40.04
CA SER A 8 6.92 -8.11 38.97
C SER A 8 7.21 -9.02 37.77
N LEU A 9 7.20 -10.34 37.97
CA LEU A 9 7.45 -11.33 36.92
C LEU A 9 6.18 -11.68 36.11
N GLY A 10 4.99 -11.50 36.70
CA GLY A 10 3.72 -11.74 36.00
C GLY A 10 3.40 -10.69 34.93
N LEU A 11 3.80 -9.44 35.15
CA LEU A 11 3.52 -8.34 34.21
C LEU A 11 4.37 -8.40 32.94
N ALA A 12 5.59 -8.95 33.02
CA ALA A 12 6.48 -9.12 31.86
C ALA A 12 6.08 -10.30 30.96
N ALA A 13 5.42 -11.32 31.51
CA ALA A 13 4.95 -12.48 30.74
C ALA A 13 3.66 -12.21 29.94
N LEU A 14 2.86 -11.20 30.34
CA LEU A 14 1.66 -10.78 29.61
C LEU A 14 1.96 -9.99 28.32
N LEU A 15 3.19 -9.50 28.14
CA LEU A 15 3.64 -8.79 26.94
C LEU A 15 4.20 -9.73 25.84
N LEU A 16 4.19 -11.04 26.07
CA LEU A 16 4.69 -12.07 25.14
C LEU A 16 3.58 -12.98 24.58
N MET A 17 2.30 -12.64 24.82
CA MET A 17 1.20 -13.35 24.17
C MET A 17 1.14 -12.93 22.69
N PRO A 18 1.29 -13.86 21.73
CA PRO A 18 1.02 -13.55 20.33
C PRO A 18 -0.45 -13.16 20.24
N VAL A 19 -0.73 -11.95 19.72
CA VAL A 19 -2.08 -11.57 19.34
C VAL A 19 -2.51 -12.53 18.26
N ALA A 20 -3.37 -13.49 18.60
CA ALA A 20 -4.03 -14.32 17.61
C ALA A 20 -4.90 -13.38 16.77
N GLY A 21 -4.43 -13.07 15.56
CA GLY A 21 -5.22 -12.33 14.59
C GLY A 21 -6.52 -13.07 14.38
N ARG A 22 -7.64 -12.39 14.62
CA ARG A 22 -8.93 -12.85 14.10
C ARG A 22 -8.83 -12.75 12.57
N ALA A 23 -9.27 -13.80 11.87
CA ALA A 23 -9.51 -13.70 10.43
C ALA A 23 -10.38 -12.44 10.15
N GLY A 24 -10.03 -11.71 9.09
CA GLY A 24 -10.77 -10.55 8.60
C GLY A 24 -10.53 -9.17 9.25
N SER A 25 -9.69 -9.00 10.28
CA SER A 25 -9.44 -7.64 10.81
C SER A 25 -8.03 -7.42 11.34
N ILE A 26 -7.60 -6.16 11.37
CA ILE A 26 -6.28 -5.73 11.86
C ILE A 26 -6.38 -4.42 12.62
N THR A 27 -5.55 -4.30 13.65
CA THR A 27 -5.42 -3.08 14.46
C THR A 27 -4.14 -2.30 14.10
N THR A 28 -4.08 -1.03 14.45
CA THR A 28 -2.86 -0.20 14.24
C THR A 28 -1.62 -0.81 14.91
N PRO A 29 -1.67 -1.27 16.17
CA PRO A 29 -0.53 -1.92 16.80
C PRO A 29 -0.10 -3.19 16.07
N GLU A 30 -1.04 -3.98 15.53
CA GLU A 30 -0.71 -5.15 14.72
C GLU A 30 -0.06 -4.77 13.40
N ILE A 31 -0.53 -3.72 12.71
CA ILE A 31 0.13 -3.20 11.51
C ILE A 31 1.57 -2.85 11.86
N VAL A 32 1.78 -2.00 12.87
CA VAL A 32 3.13 -1.61 13.31
C VAL A 32 4.01 -2.82 13.65
N ALA A 33 3.49 -3.79 14.40
CA ALA A 33 4.23 -4.98 14.80
C ALA A 33 4.61 -5.86 13.60
N LYS A 34 3.65 -6.15 12.70
CA LYS A 34 3.86 -6.98 11.50
C LYS A 34 4.77 -6.29 10.47
N THR A 35 4.67 -4.97 10.30
CA THR A 35 5.58 -4.19 9.45
C THR A 35 7.00 -4.21 10.02
N THR A 36 7.15 -4.04 11.33
CA THR A 36 8.46 -4.08 12.01
C THR A 36 9.10 -5.47 11.90
N ALA A 37 8.30 -6.53 12.03
CA ALA A 37 8.77 -7.91 11.87
C ALA A 37 9.31 -8.19 10.45
N ALA A 38 8.75 -7.54 9.42
CA ALA A 38 9.21 -7.65 8.05
C ALA A 38 10.26 -6.59 7.65
N ALA A 39 10.67 -5.71 8.57
CA ALA A 39 11.56 -4.61 8.23
C ALA A 39 12.91 -5.10 7.65
N LEU A 40 13.47 -6.20 8.17
CA LEU A 40 14.77 -6.72 7.71
C LEU A 40 14.75 -7.20 6.25
N SER A 41 13.64 -7.77 5.79
CA SER A 41 13.49 -8.32 4.44
C SER A 41 12.95 -7.28 3.46
N CYS A 42 12.05 -6.42 3.91
CA CYS A 42 11.33 -5.48 3.07
C CYS A 42 12.01 -4.12 2.94
N MET A 43 12.65 -3.61 4.00
CA MET A 43 13.30 -2.28 3.96
C MET A 43 14.50 -2.28 3.02
N GLN A 44 15.25 -3.38 2.92
CA GLN A 44 16.42 -3.51 2.03
C GLN A 44 17.36 -2.30 2.07
N TRP A 45 17.74 -1.89 3.29
CA TRP A 45 18.59 -0.73 3.48
C TRP A 45 19.99 -0.93 2.92
N MET A 46 20.48 0.05 2.17
CA MET A 46 21.83 -0.01 1.61
C MET A 46 22.49 1.37 1.41
N PRO A 47 23.82 1.46 1.57
CA PRO A 47 24.60 2.63 1.19
C PRO A 47 24.84 2.62 -0.34
N ILE A 48 24.29 3.61 -1.05
CA ILE A 48 24.27 3.62 -2.52
C ILE A 48 25.22 4.64 -3.14
N GLY A 49 25.62 5.66 -2.38
CA GLY A 49 26.36 6.79 -2.94
C GLY A 49 26.82 7.82 -1.92
N THR A 50 27.30 8.96 -2.42
CA THR A 50 27.67 10.12 -1.61
C THR A 50 27.13 11.40 -2.23
N CYS A 51 26.62 12.28 -1.37
CA CYS A 51 26.17 13.62 -1.73
C CYS A 51 27.19 14.69 -1.34
N PHE A 52 27.33 15.71 -2.19
CA PHE A 52 28.23 16.84 -1.98
C PHE A 52 27.41 18.11 -1.75
N TRP A 53 27.78 18.84 -0.70
CA TRP A 53 27.08 20.03 -0.22
C TRP A 53 28.06 21.18 -0.05
N LEU A 54 27.65 22.39 -0.38
CA LEU A 54 28.42 23.58 -0.08
C LEU A 54 27.96 24.15 1.27
N ARG A 55 28.89 24.26 2.22
CA ARG A 55 28.68 24.91 3.50
C ARG A 55 29.51 26.18 3.60
N CYS A 56 28.87 27.34 3.52
CA CYS A 56 29.52 28.64 3.69
C CYS A 56 29.29 29.19 5.11
N SER A 57 30.35 29.74 5.69
CA SER A 57 30.34 30.59 6.88
C SER A 57 30.94 31.95 6.53
N TRP A 58 30.96 32.88 7.48
CA TRP A 58 31.57 34.19 7.33
C TRP A 58 33.07 34.15 7.00
N THR A 59 33.75 33.05 7.34
CA THR A 59 35.18 32.81 7.07
C THR A 59 35.49 32.11 5.73
N GLY A 60 34.47 31.68 4.98
CA GLY A 60 34.67 30.98 3.70
C GLY A 60 33.71 29.81 3.49
N CYS A 61 33.86 29.13 2.35
CA CYS A 61 33.03 28.00 1.94
C CYS A 61 33.81 26.69 1.95
N SER A 62 33.20 25.63 2.48
CA SER A 62 33.76 24.27 2.50
C SER A 62 32.78 23.29 1.87
N VAL A 63 33.30 22.34 1.08
CA VAL A 63 32.49 21.21 0.60
C VAL A 63 32.35 20.19 1.73
N ARG A 64 31.12 19.77 1.99
CA ARG A 64 30.76 18.75 2.98
C ARG A 64 30.11 17.59 2.26
N THR A 65 30.40 16.37 2.71
CA THR A 65 29.82 15.15 2.16
C THR A 65 28.84 14.51 3.13
N SER A 66 27.87 13.77 2.59
CA SER A 66 27.02 12.86 3.36
C SER A 66 26.78 11.56 2.60
N LEU A 67 26.56 10.48 3.35
CA LEU A 67 26.19 9.19 2.79
C LEU A 67 24.82 9.28 2.11
N LYS A 68 24.72 8.75 0.90
CA LYS A 68 23.46 8.50 0.21
C LYS A 68 23.01 7.08 0.50
N VAL A 69 21.80 6.95 1.00
CA VAL A 69 21.20 5.67 1.36
C VAL A 69 19.99 5.41 0.48
N GLY A 70 19.76 4.14 0.16
CA GLY A 70 18.55 3.66 -0.51
C GLY A 70 17.87 2.63 0.38
N HIS A 71 16.56 2.74 0.56
CA HIS A 71 15.75 1.72 1.22
C HIS A 71 14.27 1.89 0.88
N TYR A 72 13.50 0.83 1.11
CA TYR A 72 12.05 0.86 0.98
C TYR A 72 11.41 1.39 2.27
N ASN A 73 10.42 2.26 2.12
CA ASN A 73 9.57 2.75 3.18
C ASN A 73 8.17 2.14 3.05
N PRO A 74 7.53 1.75 4.17
CA PRO A 74 6.12 1.39 4.16
C PRO A 74 5.31 2.69 4.08
N ASP A 75 4.87 3.04 2.87
CA ASP A 75 4.23 4.33 2.61
C ASP A 75 2.72 4.27 2.91
N LEU A 76 2.07 3.20 2.45
CA LEU A 76 0.62 3.06 2.55
C LEU A 76 0.25 1.70 3.13
N VAL A 77 -0.85 1.68 3.87
CA VAL A 77 -1.64 0.49 4.15
C VAL A 77 -2.81 0.52 3.17
N VAL A 78 -2.93 -0.52 2.36
CA VAL A 78 -4.01 -0.66 1.36
C VAL A 78 -4.89 -1.82 1.77
N SER A 79 -6.16 -1.55 1.98
CA SER A 79 -7.16 -2.54 2.37
C SER A 79 -8.13 -2.76 1.22
N SER A 80 -8.42 -4.03 0.90
CA SER A 80 -9.44 -4.42 -0.08
C SER A 80 -10.46 -5.32 0.60
N TYR A 81 -11.74 -4.95 0.52
CA TYR A 81 -12.80 -5.53 1.35
C TYR A 81 -14.15 -5.51 0.63
N ASN A 82 -15.12 -6.27 1.15
CA ASN A 82 -16.38 -6.53 0.45
C ASN A 82 -17.44 -5.43 0.65
N GLU A 83 -17.65 -4.98 1.88
CA GLU A 83 -18.76 -4.10 2.22
C GLU A 83 -18.33 -2.65 2.36
N LEU A 84 -19.09 -1.72 1.78
CA LEU A 84 -18.81 -0.28 1.91
C LEU A 84 -18.75 0.14 3.38
N GLY A 85 -17.66 0.83 3.76
CA GLY A 85 -17.40 1.23 5.15
C GLY A 85 -17.05 0.05 6.07
N GLY A 86 -16.79 -1.14 5.52
CA GLY A 86 -16.43 -2.37 6.22
C GLY A 86 -14.93 -2.57 6.41
N ASN A 87 -14.09 -1.53 6.25
CA ASN A 87 -12.63 -1.63 6.24
C ASN A 87 -12.07 -2.57 7.35
N PRO A 88 -11.21 -3.55 7.03
CA PRO A 88 -10.64 -4.47 8.01
C PRO A 88 -9.71 -3.81 9.03
N TRP A 89 -9.20 -2.62 8.74
CA TRP A 89 -8.47 -1.81 9.70
C TRP A 89 -9.45 -1.13 10.65
N VAL A 90 -9.53 -1.66 11.88
CA VAL A 90 -10.59 -1.36 12.85
C VAL A 90 -10.73 0.14 13.16
N GLU A 91 -9.62 0.84 13.37
CA GLU A 91 -9.63 2.27 13.71
C GLU A 91 -10.07 3.14 12.53
N ILE A 92 -9.67 2.77 11.32
CA ILE A 92 -10.10 3.44 10.08
C ILE A 92 -11.58 3.19 9.84
N ARG A 93 -12.06 1.97 10.01
CA ARG A 93 -13.48 1.64 9.90
C ARG A 93 -14.33 2.48 10.85
N ALA A 94 -13.90 2.60 12.10
CA ALA A 94 -14.61 3.37 13.11
C ALA A 94 -14.66 4.88 12.81
N THR A 95 -13.65 5.42 12.13
CA THR A 95 -13.52 6.87 11.88
C THR A 95 -14.06 7.29 10.52
N LEU A 96 -13.80 6.51 9.47
CA LEU A 96 -14.12 6.84 8.09
C LEU A 96 -15.31 6.07 7.52
N GLY A 97 -15.69 4.93 8.12
CA GLY A 97 -16.72 4.05 7.56
C GLY A 97 -18.09 4.72 7.42
N LEU A 98 -18.50 5.52 8.42
CA LEU A 98 -19.76 6.30 8.34
C LEU A 98 -19.70 7.40 7.28
N ALA A 99 -18.56 8.08 7.15
CA ALA A 99 -18.37 9.14 6.16
C ALA A 99 -18.41 8.57 4.73
N GLN A 100 -17.78 7.41 4.51
CA GLN A 100 -17.84 6.69 3.22
C GLN A 100 -19.27 6.30 2.87
N LYS A 101 -20.01 5.68 3.81
CA LYS A 101 -21.41 5.31 3.59
C LYS A 101 -22.26 6.54 3.25
N ALA A 102 -22.16 7.61 4.03
CA ALA A 102 -22.92 8.83 3.80
C ALA A 102 -22.59 9.49 2.45
N ALA A 103 -21.31 9.58 2.10
CA ALA A 103 -20.86 10.18 0.85
C ALA A 103 -21.28 9.36 -0.37
N ALA A 104 -21.13 8.04 -0.32
CA ALA A 104 -21.60 7.16 -1.37
C ALA A 104 -23.13 7.29 -1.53
N THR A 105 -23.89 7.23 -0.44
CA THR A 105 -25.36 7.41 -0.44
C THR A 105 -25.80 8.75 -1.02
N GLY A 106 -25.12 9.84 -0.67
CA GLY A 106 -25.44 11.17 -1.20
C GLY A 106 -25.09 11.34 -2.68
N LEU A 107 -23.88 10.92 -3.09
CA LEU A 107 -23.38 11.12 -4.45
C LEU A 107 -24.02 10.14 -5.44
N LEU A 108 -24.03 8.84 -5.14
CA LEU A 108 -24.65 7.86 -6.01
C LEU A 108 -26.17 7.92 -5.91
N GLY A 109 -26.76 8.13 -4.73
CA GLY A 109 -28.22 8.15 -4.57
C GLY A 109 -28.90 9.32 -5.28
N SER A 110 -28.16 10.39 -5.58
CA SER A 110 -28.64 11.52 -6.38
C SER A 110 -28.35 11.39 -7.88
N LEU A 111 -27.31 10.63 -8.27
CA LEU A 111 -26.87 10.49 -9.66
C LEU A 111 -27.33 9.19 -10.34
N LEU A 112 -27.56 8.10 -9.58
CA LEU A 112 -27.86 6.76 -10.09
C LEU A 112 -28.87 6.03 -9.17
N PRO A 113 -29.95 5.42 -9.71
CA PRO A 113 -30.95 4.70 -8.92
C PRO A 113 -30.50 3.26 -8.58
N VAL A 114 -29.25 3.09 -8.12
CA VAL A 114 -28.66 1.77 -7.82
C VAL A 114 -28.48 1.63 -6.30
N PRO A 115 -28.87 0.50 -5.68
CA PRO A 115 -28.62 0.25 -4.26
C PRO A 115 -27.12 0.27 -3.92
N ILE A 116 -26.74 1.11 -2.95
CA ILE A 116 -25.33 1.44 -2.63
C ILE A 116 -24.75 0.46 -1.62
N ASP A 117 -25.62 -0.16 -0.83
CA ASP A 117 -25.28 -1.03 0.31
C ASP A 117 -24.79 -2.43 -0.06
N SER A 118 -24.68 -2.79 -1.34
CA SER A 118 -24.45 -4.20 -1.67
C SER A 118 -23.79 -4.40 -3.04
N ALA A 119 -22.50 -4.15 -3.11
CA ALA A 119 -21.65 -4.85 -4.08
C ALA A 119 -20.79 -5.93 -3.39
N GLY A 120 -21.08 -6.24 -2.12
CA GLY A 120 -20.41 -7.30 -1.37
C GLY A 120 -20.62 -8.66 -2.03
N ASN A 121 -19.49 -9.32 -2.32
CA ASN A 121 -19.37 -10.63 -2.98
C ASN A 121 -20.39 -10.92 -4.10
N ARG A 122 -20.75 -9.90 -4.90
CA ARG A 122 -21.59 -10.12 -6.07
C ARG A 122 -20.75 -10.73 -7.17
N THR A 123 -20.72 -12.05 -7.20
CA THR A 123 -20.55 -12.78 -8.44
C THR A 123 -21.77 -12.49 -9.30
N GLU A 124 -21.60 -11.75 -10.38
CA GLU A 124 -22.69 -11.54 -11.34
C GLU A 124 -23.22 -12.92 -11.77
N GLY A 125 -24.49 -13.20 -11.45
CA GLY A 125 -25.09 -14.49 -11.72
C GLY A 125 -26.59 -14.47 -11.46
N THR A 126 -27.35 -14.80 -12.48
CA THR A 126 -28.78 -15.08 -12.41
C THR A 126 -29.02 -16.34 -11.56
N SER A 127 -30.25 -16.51 -11.07
CA SER A 127 -30.66 -17.64 -10.20
C SER A 127 -30.47 -19.03 -10.83
N ASP A 128 -30.16 -19.11 -12.12
CA ASP A 128 -30.14 -20.36 -12.90
C ASP A 128 -28.79 -21.10 -12.91
N ASN A 129 -27.84 -20.75 -12.03
CA ASN A 129 -26.59 -21.51 -11.80
C ASN A 129 -25.72 -21.74 -13.05
N ARG A 130 -25.93 -20.98 -14.14
CA ARG A 130 -25.18 -21.09 -15.41
C ARG A 130 -24.18 -19.96 -15.65
N ASP A 131 -24.17 -18.95 -14.79
CA ASP A 131 -23.32 -17.79 -14.96
C ASP A 131 -21.95 -17.96 -14.30
N HIS A 132 -20.94 -17.42 -14.95
CA HIS A 132 -19.55 -17.48 -14.51
C HIS A 132 -19.34 -16.61 -13.27
N LYS A 133 -19.22 -17.26 -12.10
CA LYS A 133 -19.00 -16.61 -10.79
C LYS A 133 -17.62 -15.97 -10.60
N ASN A 134 -16.95 -15.59 -11.68
CA ASN A 134 -15.57 -15.11 -11.65
C ASN A 134 -15.49 -13.58 -11.62
N MET A 135 -16.60 -12.86 -11.61
CA MET A 135 -16.61 -11.40 -11.45
C MET A 135 -16.71 -11.06 -9.96
N ILE A 136 -15.73 -10.35 -9.43
CA ILE A 136 -15.64 -10.01 -8.00
C ILE A 136 -15.52 -8.49 -7.88
N PHE A 137 -16.39 -7.88 -7.07
CA PHE A 137 -16.28 -6.49 -6.69
C PHE A 137 -15.66 -6.34 -5.30
N ARG A 138 -14.76 -5.37 -5.14
CA ARG A 138 -14.21 -4.98 -3.83
C ARG A 138 -14.07 -3.47 -3.69
N GLU A 139 -14.41 -2.99 -2.50
CA GLU A 139 -14.03 -1.68 -2.03
C GLU A 139 -12.54 -1.66 -1.70
N THR A 140 -11.90 -0.51 -1.82
CA THR A 140 -10.46 -0.37 -1.55
C THR A 140 -10.13 1.02 -1.03
N ASP A 141 -9.35 1.05 0.05
CA ASP A 141 -8.84 2.27 0.64
C ASP A 141 -7.31 2.22 0.70
N ALA A 142 -6.67 3.35 0.42
CA ALA A 142 -5.22 3.53 0.56
C ALA A 142 -4.94 4.65 1.57
N ILE A 143 -4.28 4.29 2.67
CA ILE A 143 -4.14 5.15 3.85
C ILE A 143 -2.67 5.24 4.25
N GLY A 144 -2.23 6.43 4.62
CA GLY A 144 -0.86 6.68 5.08
C GLY A 144 -0.46 5.76 6.22
N HIS A 145 0.67 5.07 6.06
CA HIS A 145 1.10 4.06 6.99
C HIS A 145 1.43 4.65 8.37
N PRO A 146 1.05 4.00 9.49
CA PRO A 146 1.22 4.57 10.83
C PRO A 146 2.69 4.85 11.20
N LEU A 147 3.63 4.09 10.64
CA LEU A 147 5.08 4.29 10.85
C LEU A 147 5.65 5.56 10.18
N SER A 148 4.95 6.20 9.24
CA SER A 148 5.48 7.37 8.53
C SER A 148 5.89 8.51 9.49
N SER A 149 5.12 8.72 10.57
CA SER A 149 5.45 9.66 11.65
C SER A 149 6.71 9.28 12.45
N LEU A 150 7.01 7.99 12.59
CA LEU A 150 8.20 7.50 13.31
C LEU A 150 9.48 7.65 12.50
N TYR A 151 9.39 7.54 11.17
CA TYR A 151 10.54 7.81 10.30
C TYR A 151 11.00 9.26 10.38
N GLY A 152 10.12 10.23 10.64
CA GLY A 152 10.52 11.63 10.86
C GLY A 152 11.49 11.82 12.05
N ILE A 153 11.36 10.99 13.09
CA ILE A 153 12.21 11.03 14.28
C ILE A 153 13.56 10.34 14.01
N VAL A 154 13.55 9.19 13.34
CA VAL A 154 14.76 8.41 13.04
C VAL A 154 15.54 8.98 11.84
N ALA A 155 14.87 9.63 10.88
CA ALA A 155 15.52 10.33 9.75
C ALA A 155 16.48 11.44 10.22
N GLY A 156 16.28 11.98 11.44
CA GLY A 156 17.20 12.92 12.08
C GLY A 156 18.62 12.39 12.27
N VAL A 157 18.79 11.06 12.37
CA VAL A 157 20.13 10.43 12.44
C VAL A 157 20.79 10.25 11.05
N GLY A 158 20.11 10.66 9.97
CA GLY A 158 20.65 10.63 8.62
C GLY A 158 20.74 9.25 7.99
N MET A 159 20.09 8.24 8.59
CA MET A 159 20.14 6.85 8.17
C MET A 159 18.88 6.39 7.44
N LEU A 160 17.76 7.09 7.60
CA LEU A 160 16.49 6.75 6.95
C LEU A 160 15.95 7.97 6.21
N CYS A 161 15.33 7.71 5.07
CA CYS A 161 14.68 8.66 4.21
C CYS A 161 13.29 8.97 4.73
N GLN A 162 12.98 10.26 4.76
CA GLN A 162 11.62 10.73 4.97
C GLN A 162 10.69 10.17 3.87
N THR A 163 9.53 9.68 4.26
CA THR A 163 8.46 9.23 3.36
C THR A 163 7.60 10.40 2.88
N GLU A 164 6.93 10.25 1.74
CA GLU A 164 5.97 11.23 1.22
C GLU A 164 4.56 11.08 1.79
N THR A 165 4.31 10.06 2.60
CA THR A 165 3.00 9.83 3.20
C THR A 165 2.92 10.35 4.63
N THR A 166 1.73 10.77 5.03
CA THR A 166 1.43 11.17 6.41
C THR A 166 0.55 10.12 7.08
N SER A 167 0.90 9.71 8.30
CA SER A 167 0.19 8.66 9.04
C SER A 167 -1.31 8.93 9.08
N PHE A 168 -2.11 7.91 8.78
CA PHE A 168 -3.58 7.92 8.82
C PHE A 168 -4.28 8.87 7.86
N VAL A 169 -3.57 9.55 6.96
CA VAL A 169 -4.21 10.35 5.90
C VAL A 169 -4.81 9.40 4.85
N PRO A 170 -6.11 9.49 4.53
CA PRO A 170 -6.71 8.71 3.46
C PRO A 170 -6.35 9.31 2.11
N TYR A 171 -5.46 8.65 1.37
CA TYR A 171 -5.06 9.07 0.03
C TYR A 171 -6.08 8.64 -1.02
N PHE A 172 -6.75 7.50 -0.81
CA PHE A 172 -7.83 7.04 -1.67
C PHE A 172 -8.87 6.29 -0.85
N GLN A 173 -10.14 6.51 -1.19
CA GLN A 173 -11.27 5.78 -0.65
C GLN A 173 -12.28 5.52 -1.77
N SER A 174 -12.42 4.26 -2.16
CA SER A 174 -13.29 3.86 -3.28
C SER A 174 -14.75 4.29 -3.13
N GLY A 175 -15.24 4.36 -1.89
CA GLY A 175 -16.60 4.84 -1.59
C GLY A 175 -16.84 6.31 -1.96
N LEU A 176 -15.80 7.16 -1.93
CA LEU A 176 -15.87 8.56 -2.36
C LEU A 176 -15.71 8.70 -3.87
N ASP A 177 -14.97 7.80 -4.47
CA ASP A 177 -14.69 7.72 -5.91
C ASP A 177 -15.69 6.82 -6.64
N ALA A 178 -16.95 6.87 -6.22
CA ALA A 178 -17.97 5.91 -6.62
C ALA A 178 -18.18 5.80 -8.14
N LEU A 179 -18.09 6.92 -8.88
CA LEU A 179 -18.30 6.92 -10.32
C LEU A 179 -17.19 6.13 -11.03
N SER A 180 -15.92 6.52 -10.85
CA SER A 180 -14.79 5.85 -11.48
C SER A 180 -14.59 4.44 -10.96
N TRP A 181 -14.75 4.22 -9.65
CA TRP A 181 -14.52 2.91 -9.05
C TRP A 181 -15.61 1.88 -9.36
N ARG A 182 -16.89 2.27 -9.42
CA ARG A 182 -18.01 1.33 -9.62
C ARG A 182 -18.54 1.27 -11.04
N GLN A 183 -18.46 2.37 -11.79
CA GLN A 183 -18.98 2.46 -13.17
C GLN A 183 -17.87 2.40 -14.22
N GLU A 184 -16.60 2.32 -13.80
CA GLU A 184 -15.45 2.24 -14.72
C GLU A 184 -15.24 3.50 -15.57
N VAL A 185 -16.01 4.57 -15.36
CA VAL A 185 -15.96 5.78 -16.17
C VAL A 185 -15.17 6.86 -15.44
N PRO A 186 -14.14 7.49 -16.05
CA PRO A 186 -13.77 7.39 -17.47
C PRO A 186 -12.67 6.37 -17.77
N GLU A 187 -12.31 5.52 -16.81
CA GLU A 187 -11.21 4.55 -16.92
C GLU A 187 -11.35 3.57 -18.11
N ILE A 188 -12.57 3.25 -18.51
CA ILE A 188 -12.88 2.42 -19.66
C ILE A 188 -12.30 3.00 -20.96
N PHE A 189 -12.12 4.32 -21.07
CA PHE A 189 -11.60 4.95 -22.28
C PHE A 189 -10.07 4.85 -22.44
N TYR A 190 -9.34 4.34 -21.44
CA TYR A 190 -7.91 4.11 -21.60
C TYR A 190 -7.66 2.90 -22.53
N PRO A 191 -6.65 2.95 -23.42
CA PRO A 191 -6.33 1.84 -24.31
C PRO A 191 -6.07 0.51 -23.59
N ALA A 192 -5.48 0.57 -22.38
CA ALA A 192 -5.21 -0.60 -21.55
C ALA A 192 -6.48 -1.32 -21.08
N SER A 193 -7.65 -0.69 -21.12
CA SER A 193 -8.93 -1.30 -20.77
C SER A 193 -9.44 -2.27 -21.85
N PHE A 194 -8.94 -2.16 -23.09
CA PHE A 194 -9.41 -2.98 -24.22
C PHE A 194 -8.33 -3.80 -24.91
N ILE A 195 -7.04 -3.56 -24.60
CA ILE A 195 -5.92 -4.26 -25.21
C ILE A 195 -5.36 -5.26 -24.19
N PRO A 196 -5.65 -6.57 -24.32
CA PRO A 196 -5.12 -7.57 -23.40
C PRO A 196 -3.59 -7.55 -23.33
N GLY A 197 -3.04 -7.72 -22.12
CA GLY A 197 -1.60 -7.70 -21.89
C GLY A 197 -0.98 -6.31 -21.77
N LEU A 198 -1.73 -5.24 -22.07
CA LEU A 198 -1.31 -3.88 -21.78
C LEU A 198 -1.63 -3.55 -20.31
N ARG A 199 -0.62 -3.17 -19.51
CA ARG A 199 -0.76 -2.91 -18.07
C ARG A 199 -1.37 -4.10 -17.30
N GLU A 200 -0.72 -5.25 -17.39
CA GLU A 200 -1.22 -6.52 -16.85
C GLU A 200 -0.47 -6.96 -15.58
N ILE A 201 -1.21 -7.39 -14.56
CA ILE A 201 -0.65 -8.02 -13.35
C ILE A 201 -0.44 -9.50 -13.64
N GLY A 202 0.78 -9.83 -14.07
CA GLY A 202 1.18 -11.18 -14.51
C GLY A 202 1.83 -11.16 -15.88
N THR A 203 2.02 -12.33 -16.48
CA THR A 203 2.59 -12.50 -17.81
C THR A 203 1.55 -13.01 -18.80
N TRP A 204 0.90 -12.08 -19.50
CA TRP A 204 -0.01 -12.40 -20.60
C TRP A 204 0.74 -13.03 -21.80
N PRO A 205 0.16 -14.01 -22.51
CA PRO A 205 -1.15 -14.66 -22.29
C PRO A 205 -1.08 -15.89 -21.36
N LEU A 206 0.11 -16.24 -20.86
CA LEU A 206 0.34 -17.54 -20.21
C LEU A 206 -0.20 -17.59 -18.78
N GLN A 207 0.03 -16.55 -17.99
CA GLN A 207 -0.40 -16.47 -16.60
C GLN A 207 -0.72 -15.03 -16.27
N THR A 208 -1.99 -14.67 -16.12
CA THR A 208 -2.37 -13.33 -15.71
C THR A 208 -3.37 -13.37 -14.56
N TRP A 209 -3.20 -12.46 -13.61
CA TRP A 209 -4.18 -12.18 -12.58
C TRP A 209 -5.20 -11.17 -13.09
N GLY A 210 -4.82 -10.26 -14.00
CA GLY A 210 -5.76 -9.32 -14.63
C GLY A 210 -5.14 -7.97 -14.93
N GLY A 211 -5.90 -7.15 -15.66
CA GLY A 211 -5.49 -5.80 -16.04
C GLY A 211 -5.55 -4.79 -14.89
N VAL A 212 -4.60 -3.87 -14.85
CA VAL A 212 -4.68 -2.67 -14.00
C VAL A 212 -5.83 -1.78 -14.47
N TYR A 213 -6.05 -1.67 -15.78
CA TYR A 213 -7.13 -0.90 -16.37
C TYR A 213 -8.33 -1.78 -16.77
N PRO A 214 -9.56 -1.26 -16.69
CA PRO A 214 -9.92 0.00 -16.05
C PRO A 214 -9.66 -0.08 -14.53
N ARG A 215 -9.26 1.03 -13.88
CA ARG A 215 -8.94 1.04 -12.45
C ARG A 215 -10.22 1.11 -11.61
N THR A 216 -10.88 -0.03 -11.47
CA THR A 216 -12.21 -0.17 -10.86
C THR A 216 -12.20 -1.19 -9.72
N GLY A 217 -13.33 -1.26 -9.01
CA GLY A 217 -13.57 -2.29 -8.01
C GLY A 217 -13.84 -3.68 -8.59
N TRP A 218 -14.15 -3.79 -9.89
CA TRP A 218 -14.55 -5.02 -10.56
C TRP A 218 -13.34 -5.77 -11.13
N THR A 219 -13.24 -7.05 -10.86
CA THR A 219 -12.19 -7.92 -11.39
C THR A 219 -12.76 -9.25 -11.85
N THR A 220 -12.27 -9.76 -12.98
CA THR A 220 -12.58 -11.10 -13.45
C THR A 220 -11.50 -12.07 -12.95
N GLN A 221 -11.69 -12.63 -11.76
CA GLN A 221 -10.79 -13.60 -11.12
C GLN A 221 -11.57 -14.68 -10.38
N ALA A 222 -11.12 -15.93 -10.50
CA ALA A 222 -11.69 -17.05 -9.73
C ALA A 222 -11.15 -17.10 -8.29
N GLU A 223 -9.93 -16.61 -8.07
CA GLU A 223 -9.31 -16.55 -6.75
C GLU A 223 -9.53 -15.18 -6.12
N GLU A 224 -10.34 -15.13 -5.07
CA GLU A 224 -10.58 -13.92 -4.27
C GLU A 224 -9.32 -13.16 -3.82
N PRO A 225 -8.23 -13.82 -3.31
CA PRO A 225 -7.03 -13.09 -2.92
C PRO A 225 -6.36 -12.38 -4.10
N LYS A 226 -6.41 -12.96 -5.31
CA LYS A 226 -5.86 -12.31 -6.52
C LYS A 226 -6.70 -11.11 -6.93
N ALA A 227 -8.03 -11.25 -6.91
CA ALA A 227 -8.95 -10.13 -7.12
C ALA A 227 -8.63 -8.97 -6.16
N ALA A 228 -8.51 -9.25 -4.87
CA ALA A 228 -8.22 -8.25 -3.86
C ALA A 228 -6.84 -7.60 -4.05
N ALA A 229 -5.81 -8.36 -4.47
CA ALA A 229 -4.49 -7.83 -4.79
C ALA A 229 -4.50 -6.91 -6.03
N ILE A 230 -5.30 -7.23 -7.05
CA ILE A 230 -5.49 -6.36 -8.23
C ILE A 230 -6.10 -5.02 -7.82
N ASN A 231 -7.16 -5.03 -7.00
CA ASN A 231 -7.78 -3.81 -6.51
C ASN A 231 -6.81 -2.97 -5.67
N ALA A 232 -6.00 -3.62 -4.82
CA ALA A 232 -4.94 -2.94 -4.07
C ALA A 232 -3.89 -2.31 -5.00
N GLN A 233 -3.46 -3.02 -6.05
CA GLN A 233 -2.55 -2.48 -7.08
C GLN A 233 -3.15 -1.27 -7.79
N ARG A 234 -4.44 -1.31 -8.14
CA ARG A 234 -5.16 -0.21 -8.81
C ARG A 234 -5.20 1.03 -7.91
N ALA A 235 -5.56 0.87 -6.64
CA ALA A 235 -5.54 1.98 -5.68
C ALA A 235 -4.12 2.56 -5.52
N GLY A 236 -3.10 1.70 -5.45
CA GLY A 236 -1.69 2.12 -5.44
C GLY A 236 -1.25 2.89 -6.71
N ASP A 237 -1.68 2.45 -7.89
CA ASP A 237 -1.39 3.14 -9.16
C ASP A 237 -2.09 4.51 -9.24
N ILE A 238 -3.33 4.64 -8.73
CA ILE A 238 -4.06 5.92 -8.66
C ILE A 238 -3.29 6.91 -7.77
N VAL A 239 -3.02 6.55 -6.52
CA VAL A 239 -2.46 7.48 -5.53
C VAL A 239 -1.01 7.88 -5.80
N THR A 240 -0.25 7.06 -6.51
CA THR A 240 1.15 7.35 -6.85
C THR A 240 1.31 8.15 -8.15
N ARG A 241 0.20 8.55 -8.77
CA ARG A 241 0.16 9.41 -9.96
C ARG A 241 -0.53 10.73 -9.62
N THR A 242 -0.32 11.72 -10.47
CA THR A 242 -1.04 13.00 -10.41
C THR A 242 -2.04 13.11 -11.55
N ALA A 243 -3.03 13.98 -11.40
CA ALA A 243 -4.05 14.29 -12.43
C ALA A 243 -4.83 13.07 -12.98
N GLN A 244 -5.02 12.03 -12.18
CA GLN A 244 -5.91 10.91 -12.53
C GLN A 244 -7.39 11.31 -12.38
N PRO A 245 -8.32 10.77 -13.19
CA PRO A 245 -9.75 11.09 -13.15
C PRO A 245 -10.47 10.34 -12.01
N HIS A 246 -9.98 10.52 -10.79
CA HIS A 246 -10.48 9.90 -9.56
C HIS A 246 -10.61 10.94 -8.45
N VAL A 247 -11.39 10.65 -7.42
CA VAL A 247 -11.43 11.41 -6.16
C VAL A 247 -10.38 10.85 -5.21
N TYR A 248 -9.22 11.50 -5.15
CA TYR A 248 -8.08 11.05 -4.36
C TYR A 248 -7.13 12.21 -4.01
N VAL A 249 -6.21 11.95 -3.08
CA VAL A 249 -5.06 12.81 -2.79
C VAL A 249 -3.83 12.14 -3.38
N PRO A 250 -3.06 12.79 -4.26
CA PRO A 250 -1.83 12.20 -4.80
C PRO A 250 -0.72 12.19 -3.74
N VAL A 251 0.01 11.07 -3.67
CA VAL A 251 1.27 10.97 -2.94
C VAL A 251 2.32 11.75 -3.73
N THR A 252 2.59 12.98 -3.31
CA THR A 252 3.53 13.89 -3.98
C THR A 252 4.81 14.06 -3.16
N ALA A 253 5.91 14.29 -3.85
CA ALA A 253 7.20 14.55 -3.21
C ALA A 253 7.10 15.76 -2.26
N SER A 254 7.42 15.52 -0.99
CA SER A 254 7.52 16.50 0.08
C SER A 254 8.95 17.02 0.15
N SER A 255 9.08 18.32 0.38
CA SER A 255 10.39 18.93 0.63
C SER A 255 10.80 18.67 2.08
N SER A 256 11.79 17.80 2.29
CA SER A 256 12.43 17.66 3.60
C SER A 256 13.38 18.83 3.87
N SER A 257 13.33 19.40 5.08
CA SER A 257 14.22 20.48 5.48
C SER A 257 15.63 19.99 5.88
N SER A 258 15.70 18.76 6.38
CA SER A 258 16.89 18.13 6.96
C SER A 258 17.61 17.16 6.01
N GLN A 259 16.94 16.75 4.93
CA GLN A 259 17.46 15.80 3.95
C GLN A 259 17.15 16.23 2.52
N ARG A 260 17.91 15.73 1.56
CA ARG A 260 17.47 15.69 0.16
C ARG A 260 16.96 14.28 -0.11
N VAL A 261 15.73 14.18 -0.59
CA VAL A 261 15.04 12.93 -0.88
C VAL A 261 14.76 12.86 -2.37
N TRP A 262 14.97 11.68 -2.94
CA TRP A 262 14.51 11.32 -4.28
C TRP A 262 13.38 10.31 -4.12
N SER A 263 12.16 10.79 -4.33
CA SER A 263 10.95 10.01 -4.20
C SER A 263 10.81 9.01 -5.35
N PRO A 264 10.20 7.83 -5.12
CA PRO A 264 9.93 6.87 -6.18
C PRO A 264 8.92 7.42 -7.19
N GLY A 265 9.09 7.03 -8.46
CA GLY A 265 8.12 7.33 -9.51
C GLY A 265 6.79 6.57 -9.35
N PRO A 266 5.86 6.69 -10.30
CA PRO A 266 4.57 6.00 -10.24
C PRO A 266 4.71 4.50 -10.00
N LEU A 267 3.78 3.91 -9.24
CA LEU A 267 3.73 2.46 -9.04
C LEU A 267 3.44 1.77 -10.38
N MET A 268 4.22 0.74 -10.69
CA MET A 268 4.06 -0.11 -11.86
C MET A 268 3.93 -1.56 -11.40
N GLU A 269 3.00 -2.27 -12.00
CA GLU A 269 2.82 -3.71 -11.81
C GLU A 269 4.10 -4.47 -12.18
N LYS A 270 4.41 -5.51 -11.41
CA LYS A 270 5.59 -6.39 -11.60
C LYS A 270 6.96 -5.72 -11.54
N ASP A 271 7.04 -4.42 -11.27
CA ASP A 271 8.30 -3.69 -11.17
C ASP A 271 8.61 -3.34 -9.71
N HIS A 272 9.48 -4.15 -9.10
CA HIS A 272 9.91 -3.96 -7.72
C HIS A 272 10.61 -2.62 -7.52
N ARG A 273 11.14 -2.00 -8.58
CA ARG A 273 11.80 -0.68 -8.52
C ARG A 273 10.83 0.47 -8.28
N THR A 274 9.53 0.21 -8.42
CA THR A 274 8.48 1.20 -8.15
C THR A 274 7.72 0.90 -6.86
N GLY A 275 7.69 -0.35 -6.42
CA GLY A 275 7.14 -0.73 -5.13
C GLY A 275 6.97 -2.24 -4.99
N THR A 276 6.80 -2.69 -3.75
CA THR A 276 6.55 -4.08 -3.38
C THR A 276 5.45 -4.15 -2.32
N TRP A 277 4.84 -5.32 -2.20
CA TRP A 277 3.70 -5.55 -1.35
C TRP A 277 4.02 -6.55 -0.25
N GLN A 278 3.50 -6.28 0.95
CA GLN A 278 3.54 -7.20 2.08
C GLN A 278 2.11 -7.55 2.48
N MET A 279 1.71 -8.82 2.44
CA MET A 279 0.40 -9.21 2.97
C MET A 279 0.38 -9.14 4.49
N MET A 280 -0.65 -8.50 5.05
CA MET A 280 -0.86 -8.32 6.49
C MET A 280 -1.99 -9.20 7.02
N VAL A 281 -3.06 -9.30 6.22
CA VAL A 281 -4.28 -10.09 6.45
C VAL A 281 -4.67 -10.77 5.12
N PRO A 282 -5.15 -12.02 5.12
CA PRO A 282 -5.38 -12.90 6.28
C PRO A 282 -4.12 -13.57 6.81
N ARG A 283 -3.12 -13.78 5.94
CA ARG A 283 -1.86 -14.43 6.29
C ARG A 283 -0.73 -13.41 6.23
N THR A 284 -0.15 -13.09 7.38
CA THR A 284 0.98 -12.15 7.42
C THR A 284 2.21 -12.75 6.75
N GLU A 285 2.77 -12.00 5.81
CA GLU A 285 4.03 -12.30 5.16
C GLU A 285 5.16 -11.48 5.77
N THR A 286 6.31 -12.13 5.95
CA THR A 286 7.55 -11.49 6.37
C THR A 286 8.46 -11.18 5.19
N SER A 287 8.00 -11.35 3.96
CA SER A 287 8.71 -11.00 2.73
C SER A 287 7.86 -10.01 1.93
N CYS A 288 8.52 -9.23 1.07
CA CYS A 288 7.86 -8.31 0.17
C CYS A 288 8.15 -8.67 -1.27
N ASP A 289 7.12 -8.68 -2.10
CA ASP A 289 7.22 -9.01 -3.52
C ASP A 289 6.19 -8.23 -4.34
N VAL A 290 6.33 -8.25 -5.65
CA VAL A 290 5.34 -7.69 -6.57
C VAL A 290 4.18 -8.66 -6.78
N PHE A 291 3.01 -8.14 -7.12
CA PHE A 291 1.89 -8.97 -7.57
C PHE A 291 2.13 -9.49 -9.00
N GLY A 292 1.46 -10.60 -9.35
CA GLY A 292 1.58 -11.22 -10.68
C GLY A 292 2.72 -12.23 -10.80
N THR A 293 3.15 -12.83 -9.68
CA THR A 293 4.12 -13.94 -9.69
C THR A 293 3.51 -15.18 -10.35
N ASN A 294 4.32 -15.89 -11.14
CA ASN A 294 3.86 -17.10 -11.84
C ASN A 294 3.71 -18.27 -10.87
N ASP A 295 2.48 -18.74 -10.71
CA ASP A 295 2.09 -19.79 -9.77
C ASP A 295 1.54 -21.06 -10.46
N LEU A 296 1.60 -21.17 -11.79
CA LEU A 296 1.08 -22.31 -12.56
C LEU A 296 1.71 -23.66 -12.16
N GLY A 297 2.96 -23.63 -11.69
CA GLY A 297 3.68 -24.83 -11.23
C GLY A 297 3.41 -25.20 -9.77
N THR A 298 2.59 -24.43 -9.04
CA THR A 298 2.32 -24.65 -7.61
C THR A 298 1.01 -25.40 -7.41
N LEU A 299 0.98 -26.35 -6.48
CA LEU A 299 -0.19 -27.22 -6.24
C LEU A 299 -1.44 -26.46 -5.78
N THR A 300 -1.26 -25.35 -5.07
CA THR A 300 -2.36 -24.58 -4.45
C THR A 300 -2.52 -23.17 -5.03
N GLY A 301 -1.72 -22.81 -6.04
CA GLY A 301 -1.66 -21.43 -6.54
C GLY A 301 -1.16 -20.42 -5.51
N TRP A 302 -1.10 -19.14 -5.91
CA TRP A 302 -0.78 -18.02 -5.03
C TRP A 302 -1.87 -17.79 -3.97
N GLY A 303 -3.15 -18.01 -4.30
CA GLY A 303 -4.25 -17.87 -3.34
C GLY A 303 -4.30 -18.95 -2.24
N GLY A 304 -3.57 -20.05 -2.40
CA GLY A 304 -3.54 -21.16 -1.44
C GLY A 304 -3.17 -20.73 -0.03
N GLY A 305 -4.12 -20.88 0.91
CA GLY A 305 -3.94 -20.50 2.32
C GLY A 305 -3.92 -18.99 2.57
N ARG A 306 -4.30 -18.18 1.57
CA ARG A 306 -4.47 -16.72 1.66
C ARG A 306 -5.92 -16.29 1.53
N VAL A 307 -6.88 -17.21 1.56
CA VAL A 307 -8.32 -16.89 1.50
C VAL A 307 -8.79 -16.48 2.89
N ASP A 308 -9.38 -15.30 2.99
CA ASP A 308 -10.05 -14.83 4.20
C ASP A 308 -11.54 -15.20 4.16
N SER A 309 -12.14 -15.61 5.28
CA SER A 309 -13.55 -16.04 5.31
C SER A 309 -14.53 -14.90 5.08
N GLU A 310 -14.17 -13.69 5.49
CA GLU A 310 -14.98 -12.48 5.28
C GLU A 310 -14.59 -11.77 3.97
N GLY A 311 -13.56 -12.28 3.30
CA GLY A 311 -12.99 -11.68 2.11
C GLY A 311 -12.28 -10.36 2.40
N ASP A 312 -11.66 -10.21 3.56
CA ASP A 312 -10.97 -8.99 3.96
C ASP A 312 -9.45 -9.12 3.82
N TYR A 313 -8.84 -8.17 3.12
CA TYR A 313 -7.42 -8.20 2.80
C TYR A 313 -6.74 -6.88 3.09
N VAL A 314 -5.52 -6.94 3.59
CA VAL A 314 -4.71 -5.76 3.90
C VAL A 314 -3.27 -6.00 3.48
N TRP A 315 -2.66 -5.02 2.81
CA TRP A 315 -1.26 -5.01 2.44
C TRP A 315 -0.57 -3.72 2.86
N ASN A 316 0.74 -3.81 3.12
CA ASN A 316 1.60 -2.64 3.09
C ASN A 316 2.18 -2.46 1.69
N LEU A 317 2.17 -1.23 1.20
CA LEU A 317 2.92 -0.82 0.02
C LEU A 317 4.27 -0.25 0.45
N TRP A 318 5.33 -0.99 0.11
CA TRP A 318 6.71 -0.61 0.32
C TRP A 318 7.26 0.09 -0.92
N ARG A 319 7.88 1.24 -0.74
CA ARG A 319 8.26 2.16 -1.84
C ARG A 319 9.72 2.55 -1.73
N PRO A 320 10.51 2.48 -2.83
CA PRO A 320 11.96 2.70 -2.74
C PRO A 320 12.32 4.18 -2.75
N TYR A 321 12.94 4.64 -1.67
CA TYR A 321 13.46 5.99 -1.52
C TYR A 321 14.98 6.01 -1.60
N LYS A 322 15.50 7.14 -2.06
CA LYS A 322 16.92 7.50 -1.91
C LYS A 322 17.01 8.81 -1.15
N CYS A 323 17.99 8.97 -0.29
CA CYS A 323 18.17 10.24 0.40
C CYS A 323 19.58 10.49 0.90
N CYS A 324 19.85 11.75 1.21
CA CYS A 324 21.07 12.23 1.84
C CYS A 324 20.76 13.20 2.95
N GLN A 325 21.44 13.07 4.09
CA GLN A 325 21.40 14.09 5.13
C GLN A 325 21.98 15.41 4.62
N ARG A 326 21.30 16.52 4.87
CA ARG A 326 21.76 17.85 4.49
C ARG A 326 22.96 18.26 5.35
N ARG A 327 24.11 18.52 4.70
CA ARG A 327 25.36 18.95 5.38
C ARG A 327 25.84 20.35 5.00
N GLY A 328 25.10 21.07 4.15
CA GLY A 328 25.39 22.43 3.73
C GLY A 328 24.12 23.17 3.30
N GLN A 329 24.26 24.48 3.02
CA GLN A 329 23.13 25.28 2.56
C GLN A 329 22.70 24.89 1.14
N TRP A 330 23.67 24.58 0.26
CA TRP A 330 23.42 24.23 -1.14
C TRP A 330 23.84 22.80 -1.45
N PHE A 331 23.01 22.09 -2.22
CA PHE A 331 23.37 20.82 -2.82
C PHE A 331 24.16 21.07 -4.10
N LEU A 332 25.25 20.34 -4.30
CA LEU A 332 26.09 20.44 -5.50
C LEU A 332 25.74 19.33 -6.48
N PHE A 333 26.04 18.09 -6.11
CA PHE A 333 25.78 16.89 -6.90
C PHE A 333 25.86 15.64 -6.01
N ASP A 334 25.50 14.50 -6.56
CA ASP A 334 25.64 13.18 -5.94
C ASP A 334 26.32 12.20 -6.88
N ILE A 335 26.93 11.16 -6.29
CA ILE A 335 27.54 10.06 -7.02
C ILE A 335 26.98 8.76 -6.44
N ASP A 336 26.41 7.92 -7.31
CA ASP A 336 25.97 6.57 -6.99
C ASP A 336 27.07 5.57 -7.36
N TRP A 337 27.52 4.75 -6.41
CA TRP A 337 28.43 3.62 -6.67
C TRP A 337 27.67 2.29 -6.81
N ILE A 338 26.40 2.24 -6.38
CA ILE A 338 25.50 1.09 -6.56
C ILE A 338 24.22 1.59 -7.21
N SER A 339 23.71 0.83 -8.20
CA SER A 339 22.39 1.07 -8.77
C SER A 339 21.32 0.65 -7.75
N TYR A 340 20.36 1.53 -7.50
CA TYR A 340 19.28 1.29 -6.55
C TYR A 340 17.93 1.74 -7.14
N PRO A 341 16.86 0.95 -6.99
CA PRO A 341 16.82 -0.39 -6.36
C PRO A 341 17.64 -1.45 -7.12
N PRO A 342 18.16 -2.49 -6.41
CA PRO A 342 19.04 -3.51 -7.00
C PRO A 342 18.36 -4.34 -8.10
#